data_AF-A0A917IE69-F1
#
_entry.id   AF-A0A917IE69-F1
#
_cell.length_a   1.000
_cell.length_b   1.000
_cell.length_c   1.000
_cell.angle_alpha   90.00
_cell.angle_beta   90.00
_cell.angle_gamma   90.00
#
_symmetry.space_group_name_H-M   'P 1'
#
loop_
_entity.id
_entity.type
_entity.pdbx_description
1 polymer ?
#
loop_
_entity_poly.entity_id
_entity_poly.type
_entity_poly.pdbx_seq_one_letter_code
_entity_poly.pdbx_strand_id
1 'polypeptide(L)'
;MRDPLPAGGGLTDPVVAAPGAPSSGTIRERLRALAGSADGLATLLRMRRDAIVAARRDAQAQELERELHPVLAALFAPAGLQLVRIDAAAPPALLDHLVRHEAVHPVADRDELLQRLIPSDRRCYGLFHPRLPERPVAFVQIALMAAPPDTIAEILAPERTPLPPESATAAVFYSISAAEDGLRGIPSGGPLIKRALSELAEEFPGLSSFATLSPIPGFRRWLADATGAARPELRDLRDSLERGDAGSAHREALRRAVELYLSSVRPHDGRPLDPVARFHLGNGARLTRVQLDADTSPAGLERSYGAMACYEYERRPT
;
A
#
# COMPACT_ATOMS: atom_id res chain seq x y z
N MET A 1 1.38 -71.60 61.03
CA MET A 1 2.49 -70.90 61.70
C MET A 1 3.30 -70.22 60.60
N ARG A 2 3.34 -68.87 60.59
CA ARG A 2 4.10 -67.95 59.69
C ARG A 2 3.66 -67.95 58.21
N ASP A 3 3.59 -66.85 57.46
CA ASP A 3 3.60 -65.39 57.65
C ASP A 3 3.12 -64.76 56.31
N PRO A 4 2.73 -63.47 56.25
CA PRO A 4 2.09 -62.85 55.08
C PRO A 4 3.07 -62.19 54.07
N LEU A 5 2.56 -61.95 52.86
CA LEU A 5 3.20 -61.26 51.71
C LEU A 5 3.73 -59.85 52.06
N PRO A 6 4.82 -59.37 51.42
CA PRO A 6 5.19 -57.97 51.45
C PRO A 6 4.54 -57.18 50.30
N ALA A 7 4.21 -55.93 50.64
CA ALA A 7 3.63 -54.90 49.79
C ALA A 7 4.69 -54.07 49.05
N GLY A 8 4.25 -53.39 47.98
CA GLY A 8 4.72 -52.05 47.64
C GLY A 8 5.84 -51.94 46.60
N GLY A 9 5.46 -51.86 45.32
CA GLY A 9 6.31 -51.32 44.24
C GLY A 9 5.52 -50.25 43.51
N GLY A 10 5.75 -48.98 43.86
CA GLY A 10 5.10 -47.83 43.24
C GLY A 10 5.59 -47.63 41.80
N LEU A 11 4.66 -47.71 40.85
CA LEU A 11 4.83 -47.15 39.52
C LEU A 11 4.68 -45.63 39.65
N THR A 12 5.79 -44.91 39.57
CA THR A 12 5.77 -43.45 39.43
C THR A 12 5.30 -43.12 38.02
N ASP A 13 4.10 -42.54 37.92
CA ASP A 13 3.61 -41.90 36.70
C ASP A 13 4.61 -40.84 36.22
N PRO A 14 4.79 -40.66 34.89
CA PRO A 14 5.55 -39.55 34.36
C PRO A 14 4.84 -38.25 34.74
N VAL A 15 5.52 -37.43 35.53
CA VAL A 15 5.12 -36.06 35.85
C VAL A 15 4.86 -35.33 34.53
N VAL A 16 3.58 -35.10 34.24
CA VAL A 16 3.14 -34.16 33.21
C VAL A 16 3.72 -32.82 33.61
N ALA A 17 4.67 -32.33 32.82
CA ALA A 17 5.32 -31.05 33.05
C ALA A 17 4.25 -29.95 33.18
N ALA A 18 4.26 -29.26 34.31
CA ALA A 18 3.43 -28.09 34.54
C ALA A 18 3.67 -27.04 33.44
N PRO A 19 2.66 -26.23 33.07
CA PRO A 19 2.85 -25.13 32.13
C PRO A 19 3.94 -24.20 32.67
N GLY A 20 4.99 -24.02 31.88
CA GLY A 20 6.21 -23.32 32.28
C GLY A 20 5.94 -21.90 32.79
N ALA A 21 6.74 -21.49 33.77
CA ALA A 21 6.72 -20.15 34.36
C ALA A 21 6.71 -19.04 33.29
N PRO A 22 6.03 -17.89 33.54
CA PRO A 22 6.04 -16.78 32.61
C PRO A 22 7.49 -16.32 32.37
N SER A 23 7.93 -16.29 31.12
CA SER A 23 9.30 -15.90 30.79
C SER A 23 9.58 -14.51 31.36
N SER A 24 10.69 -14.37 32.09
CA SER A 24 11.12 -13.15 32.80
C SER A 24 11.50 -11.98 31.87
N GLY A 25 11.23 -12.09 30.57
CA GLY A 25 11.54 -11.08 29.57
C GLY A 25 10.55 -9.91 29.51
N THR A 26 11.04 -8.79 29.00
CA THR A 26 10.27 -7.62 28.61
C THR A 26 9.14 -7.99 27.64
N ILE A 27 8.11 -7.13 27.52
CA ILE A 27 7.00 -7.33 26.58
C ILE A 27 7.54 -7.57 25.16
N ARG A 28 8.53 -6.78 24.70
CA ARG A 28 9.12 -6.94 23.36
C ARG A 28 9.81 -8.29 23.15
N GLU A 29 10.48 -8.83 24.16
CA GLU A 29 11.10 -10.16 24.06
C GLU A 29 10.04 -11.25 23.93
N ARG A 30 8.94 -11.15 24.69
CA ARG A 30 7.80 -12.06 24.54
C ARG A 30 7.16 -11.96 23.15
N LEU A 31 6.99 -10.75 22.62
CA LEU A 31 6.47 -10.53 21.26
C LEU A 31 7.41 -11.13 20.20
N ARG A 32 8.73 -10.96 20.33
CA ARG A 32 9.70 -11.59 19.41
C ARG A 32 9.72 -13.11 19.51
N ALA A 33 9.62 -13.66 20.72
CA ALA A 33 9.49 -15.10 20.91
C ALA A 33 8.22 -15.63 20.25
N LEU A 34 7.09 -14.92 20.40
CA LEU A 34 5.84 -15.24 19.71
C LEU A 34 6.00 -15.16 18.20
N ALA A 35 6.71 -14.16 17.66
CA ALA A 35 6.98 -14.09 16.22
C ALA A 35 7.68 -15.36 15.69
N GLY A 36 8.46 -16.05 16.53
CA GLY A 36 9.16 -17.29 16.18
C GLY A 36 8.25 -18.53 16.09
N SER A 37 7.04 -18.51 16.67
CA SER A 37 6.15 -19.67 16.66
C SER A 37 5.47 -19.90 15.30
N ALA A 38 4.82 -21.07 15.16
CA ALA A 38 3.81 -21.26 14.14
C ALA A 38 2.76 -20.14 14.23
N ASP A 39 2.41 -19.55 13.09
CA ASP A 39 1.48 -18.41 12.96
C ASP A 39 1.81 -17.15 13.79
N GLY A 40 3.01 -17.07 14.36
CA GLY A 40 3.43 -16.00 15.25
C GLY A 40 3.32 -14.61 14.62
N LEU A 41 3.87 -14.46 13.41
CA LEU A 41 3.79 -13.21 12.65
C LEU A 41 2.36 -12.79 12.34
N ALA A 42 1.53 -13.71 11.84
CA ALA A 42 0.13 -13.44 11.54
C ALA A 42 -0.63 -13.04 12.82
N THR A 43 -0.28 -13.63 13.96
CA THR A 43 -0.85 -13.29 15.26
C THR A 43 -0.47 -11.87 15.69
N LEU A 44 0.81 -11.49 15.60
CA LEU A 44 1.26 -10.13 15.91
C LEU A 44 0.62 -9.07 15.01
N LEU A 45 0.45 -9.36 13.72
CA LEU A 45 -0.22 -8.46 12.79
C LEU A 45 -1.68 -8.22 13.17
N ARG A 46 -2.43 -9.29 13.49
CA ARG A 46 -3.81 -9.18 14.00
C ARG A 46 -3.86 -8.41 15.32
N MET A 47 -2.98 -8.73 16.26
CA MET A 47 -2.89 -8.01 17.54
C MET A 47 -2.66 -6.52 17.33
N ARG A 48 -1.75 -6.13 16.43
CA ARG A 48 -1.47 -4.72 16.18
C ARG A 48 -2.64 -4.03 15.49
N ARG A 49 -3.28 -4.67 14.51
CA ARG A 49 -4.47 -4.14 13.85
C ARG A 49 -5.58 -3.85 14.86
N ASP A 50 -5.85 -4.80 15.75
CA ASP A 50 -6.91 -4.67 16.75
C ASP A 50 -6.53 -3.60 17.81
N ALA A 51 -5.27 -3.59 18.25
CA ALA A 51 -4.73 -2.57 19.17
C ALA A 51 -4.82 -1.15 18.59
N ILE A 52 -4.52 -0.98 17.30
CA ILE A 52 -4.64 0.29 16.59
C ILE A 52 -6.07 0.86 16.65
N VAL A 53 -7.08 0.00 16.54
CA VAL A 53 -8.49 0.42 16.59
C VAL A 53 -8.89 0.76 18.04
N ALA A 54 -8.51 -0.09 18.99
CA ALA A 54 -8.84 0.05 20.41
C ALA A 54 -8.11 1.22 21.10
N ALA A 55 -6.90 1.56 20.64
CA ALA A 55 -6.04 2.61 21.21
C ALA A 55 -6.69 4.00 21.24
N ARG A 56 -7.78 4.24 20.50
CA ARG A 56 -8.55 5.50 20.59
C ARG A 56 -9.27 5.67 21.93
N ARG A 57 -9.51 4.59 22.67
CA ARG A 57 -10.38 4.57 23.86
C ARG A 57 -9.78 3.79 25.04
N ASP A 58 -8.71 3.03 24.83
CA ASP A 58 -8.11 2.16 25.84
C ASP A 58 -6.59 2.40 25.96
N ALA A 59 -6.13 2.73 27.17
CA ALA A 59 -4.74 2.97 27.48
C ALA A 59 -3.87 1.70 27.39
N GLN A 60 -4.43 0.53 27.70
CA GLN A 60 -3.69 -0.74 27.58
C GLN A 60 -3.45 -1.08 26.10
N ALA A 61 -4.45 -0.85 25.24
CA ALA A 61 -4.27 -0.99 23.80
C ALA A 61 -3.25 0.00 23.22
N GLN A 62 -3.20 1.25 23.73
CA GLN A 62 -2.16 2.22 23.36
C GLN A 62 -0.76 1.73 23.72
N GLU A 63 -0.59 1.20 24.92
CA GLU A 63 0.69 0.64 25.36
C GLU A 63 1.09 -0.57 24.52
N LEU A 64 0.16 -1.49 24.23
CA LEU A 64 0.43 -2.64 23.38
C LEU A 64 0.83 -2.22 21.96
N GLU A 65 0.16 -1.24 21.36
CA GLU A 65 0.53 -0.72 20.03
C GLU A 65 1.96 -0.14 20.03
N ARG A 66 2.29 0.66 21.06
CA ARG A 66 3.61 1.26 21.24
C ARG A 66 4.73 0.22 21.34
N GLU A 67 4.43 -0.95 21.90
CA GLU A 67 5.38 -2.07 22.00
C GLU A 67 5.42 -2.95 20.73
N LEU A 68 4.27 -3.15 20.06
CA LEU A 68 4.17 -3.92 18.81
C LEU A 68 4.82 -3.20 17.62
N HIS A 69 4.67 -1.87 17.53
CA HIS A 69 5.18 -1.08 16.40
C HIS A 69 6.67 -1.32 16.12
N PRO A 70 7.61 -1.12 17.07
CA PRO A 70 9.03 -1.30 16.80
C PRO A 70 9.40 -2.78 16.54
N VAL A 71 8.68 -3.74 17.13
CA VAL A 71 8.91 -5.17 16.88
C VAL A 71 8.54 -5.52 15.44
N LEU A 72 7.35 -5.12 14.99
CA LEU A 72 6.92 -5.36 13.61
C LEU A 72 7.75 -4.56 12.59
N ALA A 73 8.16 -3.34 12.91
CA ALA A 73 9.05 -2.56 12.04
C ALA A 73 10.40 -3.26 11.80
N ALA A 74 10.96 -3.90 12.83
CA ALA A 74 12.19 -4.68 12.69
C ALA A 74 11.96 -6.00 11.92
N LEU A 75 10.88 -6.72 12.22
CA LEU A 75 10.57 -8.00 11.56
C LEU A 75 10.23 -7.85 10.07
N PHE A 76 9.65 -6.71 9.68
CA PHE A 76 9.29 -6.38 8.29
C PHE A 76 10.25 -5.36 7.68
N ALA A 77 11.50 -5.30 8.17
CA ALA A 77 12.52 -4.45 7.59
C ALA A 77 12.77 -4.85 6.13
N PRO A 78 13.05 -3.88 5.21
CA PRO A 78 13.13 -4.14 3.77
C PRO A 78 14.07 -5.28 3.36
N ALA A 79 15.18 -5.45 4.08
CA ALA A 79 16.18 -6.48 3.79
C ALA A 79 15.64 -7.91 3.92
N GLY A 80 14.62 -8.14 4.77
CA GLY A 80 14.00 -9.44 4.99
C GLY A 80 12.81 -9.74 4.08
N LEU A 81 12.38 -8.78 3.26
CA LEU A 81 11.23 -8.93 2.37
C LEU A 81 11.67 -9.36 0.97
N GLN A 82 10.80 -10.05 0.24
CA GLN A 82 11.04 -10.56 -1.11
C GLN A 82 10.05 -9.93 -2.09
N LEU A 83 10.56 -9.47 -3.23
CA LEU A 83 9.69 -9.08 -4.34
C LEU A 83 9.26 -10.35 -5.07
N VAL A 84 7.97 -10.53 -5.30
CA VAL A 84 7.41 -11.68 -6.01
C VAL A 84 6.45 -11.17 -7.08
N ARG A 85 6.60 -11.66 -8.31
CA ARG A 85 5.65 -11.42 -9.39
C ARG A 85 4.35 -12.15 -9.08
N ILE A 86 3.23 -11.45 -9.23
CA ILE A 86 1.88 -12.00 -9.05
C ILE A 86 1.23 -12.05 -10.44
N ASP A 87 0.83 -13.24 -10.86
CA ASP A 87 0.15 -13.47 -12.13
C ASP A 87 -1.12 -14.30 -11.91
N ALA A 88 -1.76 -14.72 -13.00
CA ALA A 88 -3.00 -15.48 -12.97
C ALA A 88 -2.86 -16.89 -12.33
N ALA A 89 -1.65 -17.41 -12.14
CA ALA A 89 -1.40 -18.67 -11.46
C ALA A 89 -1.30 -18.52 -9.93
N ALA A 90 -1.41 -17.29 -9.41
CA ALA A 90 -1.40 -17.02 -7.98
C ALA A 90 -2.51 -17.81 -7.24
N PRO A 91 -2.26 -18.30 -6.01
CA PRO A 91 -3.26 -19.00 -5.23
C PRO A 91 -4.54 -18.17 -5.02
N PRO A 92 -5.74 -18.78 -5.05
CA PRO A 92 -7.00 -18.05 -4.88
C PRO A 92 -7.07 -17.18 -3.61
N ALA A 93 -6.46 -17.64 -2.51
CA ALA A 93 -6.40 -16.89 -1.25
C ALA A 93 -5.60 -15.59 -1.38
N LEU A 94 -4.53 -15.59 -2.19
CA LEU A 94 -3.77 -14.37 -2.49
C LEU A 94 -4.60 -13.43 -3.37
N LEU A 95 -5.27 -13.94 -4.41
CA LEU A 95 -6.13 -13.12 -5.26
C LEU A 95 -7.28 -12.46 -4.46
N ASP A 96 -7.95 -13.20 -3.58
CA ASP A 96 -8.94 -12.65 -2.63
C ASP A 96 -8.37 -11.56 -1.73
N HIS A 97 -7.11 -11.74 -1.32
CA HIS A 97 -6.42 -10.77 -0.50
C HIS A 97 -6.18 -9.49 -1.30
N LEU A 98 -5.74 -9.58 -2.55
CA LEU A 98 -5.54 -8.42 -3.42
C LEU A 98 -6.86 -7.69 -3.71
N VAL A 99 -7.94 -8.41 -4.07
CA VAL A 99 -9.27 -7.82 -4.31
C VAL A 99 -9.71 -6.96 -3.12
N ARG A 100 -9.56 -7.47 -1.89
CA ARG A 100 -9.97 -6.75 -0.67
C ARG A 100 -9.12 -5.54 -0.34
N HIS A 101 -7.86 -5.49 -0.80
CA HIS A 101 -6.91 -4.45 -0.42
C HIS A 101 -6.55 -3.50 -1.58
N GLU A 102 -7.15 -3.66 -2.76
CA GLU A 102 -7.01 -2.70 -3.85
C GLU A 102 -7.71 -1.37 -3.50
N ALA A 103 -6.93 -0.39 -3.05
CA ALA A 103 -7.44 0.86 -2.49
C ALA A 103 -7.49 2.02 -3.50
N VAL A 104 -6.74 1.92 -4.60
CA VAL A 104 -6.60 3.01 -5.58
C VAL A 104 -7.75 2.93 -6.58
N HIS A 105 -7.85 1.80 -7.26
CA HIS A 105 -8.87 1.50 -8.28
C HIS A 105 -9.57 0.18 -7.93
N PRO A 106 -10.58 0.20 -7.04
CA PRO A 106 -11.24 -1.01 -6.55
C PRO A 106 -11.66 -1.95 -7.67
N VAL A 107 -11.53 -3.25 -7.42
CA VAL A 107 -12.04 -4.34 -8.26
C VAL A 107 -13.23 -4.96 -7.56
N ALA A 108 -14.25 -5.36 -8.32
CA ALA A 108 -15.44 -6.00 -7.76
C ALA A 108 -15.14 -7.43 -7.27
N ASP A 109 -14.35 -8.18 -8.03
CA ASP A 109 -14.09 -9.59 -7.80
C ASP A 109 -12.76 -10.06 -8.41
N ARG A 110 -12.51 -11.37 -8.32
CA ARG A 110 -11.31 -12.00 -8.87
C ARG A 110 -11.25 -11.93 -10.38
N ASP A 111 -12.38 -11.98 -11.08
CA ASP A 111 -12.39 -12.00 -12.54
C ASP A 111 -11.95 -10.63 -13.08
N GLU A 112 -12.42 -9.54 -12.46
CA GLU A 112 -11.94 -8.20 -12.76
C GLU A 112 -10.45 -8.02 -12.42
N LEU A 113 -9.98 -8.56 -11.28
CA LEU A 113 -8.56 -8.54 -10.96
C LEU A 113 -7.74 -9.31 -12.01
N LEU A 114 -8.20 -10.49 -12.43
CA LEU A 114 -7.53 -11.30 -13.43
C LEU A 114 -7.45 -10.60 -14.80
N GLN A 115 -8.45 -9.80 -15.18
CA GLN A 115 -8.37 -8.94 -16.38
C GLN A 115 -7.20 -7.93 -16.30
N ARG A 116 -6.76 -7.57 -15.10
CA ARG A 116 -5.59 -6.70 -14.86
C ARG A 116 -4.27 -7.47 -14.75
N LEU A 117 -4.30 -8.79 -14.56
CA LEU A 117 -3.11 -9.63 -14.37
C LEU A 117 -2.76 -10.51 -15.58
N ILE A 118 -3.76 -10.95 -16.35
CA ILE A 118 -3.60 -11.89 -17.48
C ILE A 118 -2.87 -11.26 -18.68
N PRO A 119 -3.18 -10.02 -19.12
CA PRO A 119 -2.55 -9.46 -20.31
C PRO A 119 -1.03 -9.36 -20.18
N SER A 120 -0.31 -9.69 -21.26
CA SER A 120 1.16 -9.81 -21.24
C SER A 120 1.89 -8.50 -20.92
N ASP A 121 1.29 -7.36 -21.20
CA ASP A 121 1.74 -6.00 -20.89
C ASP A 121 1.21 -5.48 -19.55
N ARG A 122 0.81 -6.38 -18.67
CA ARG A 122 0.56 -6.09 -17.26
C ARG A 122 1.64 -6.72 -16.42
N ARG A 123 2.02 -6.02 -15.36
CA ARG A 123 2.91 -6.55 -14.32
C ARG A 123 2.27 -6.25 -12.98
N CYS A 124 2.30 -7.24 -12.09
CA CYS A 124 1.93 -7.05 -10.70
C CYS A 124 3.03 -7.66 -9.84
N TYR A 125 3.47 -6.93 -8.83
CA TYR A 125 4.44 -7.41 -7.86
C TYR A 125 3.92 -7.20 -6.46
N GLY A 126 4.20 -8.15 -5.57
CA GLY A 126 4.00 -8.01 -4.14
C GLY A 126 5.32 -8.07 -3.39
N LEU A 127 5.37 -7.36 -2.26
CA LEU A 127 6.47 -7.44 -1.32
C LEU A 127 6.06 -8.36 -0.16
N PHE A 128 6.70 -9.52 -0.04
CA PHE A 128 6.31 -10.57 0.90
C PHE A 128 7.33 -10.76 2.01
N HIS A 129 6.84 -11.14 3.18
CA HIS A 129 7.69 -11.76 4.19
C HIS A 129 7.76 -13.28 3.89
N PRO A 130 8.92 -13.95 3.90
CA PRO A 130 9.06 -15.36 3.50
C PRO A 130 8.13 -16.33 4.24
N ARG A 131 7.81 -16.00 5.50
CA ARG A 131 6.90 -16.78 6.36
C ARG A 131 5.41 -16.42 6.20
N LEU A 132 5.05 -15.53 5.27
CA LEU A 132 3.67 -15.10 4.97
C LEU A 132 3.46 -15.03 3.44
N PRO A 133 3.59 -16.14 2.70
CA PRO A 133 3.58 -16.13 1.23
C PRO A 133 2.23 -15.76 0.61
N GLU A 134 1.12 -15.85 1.35
CA GLU A 134 -0.22 -15.52 0.86
C GLU A 134 -0.65 -14.09 1.21
N ARG A 135 0.18 -13.32 1.93
CA ARG A 135 -0.15 -11.99 2.45
C ARG A 135 0.97 -11.01 2.13
N PRO A 136 0.88 -10.27 1.00
CA PRO A 136 1.84 -9.25 0.70
C PRO A 136 1.73 -8.12 1.73
N VAL A 137 2.86 -7.53 2.08
CA VAL A 137 2.92 -6.28 2.86
C VAL A 137 2.32 -5.13 2.06
N ALA A 138 2.63 -5.10 0.77
CA ALA A 138 2.11 -4.17 -0.22
C ALA A 138 2.22 -4.81 -1.60
N PHE A 139 1.41 -4.36 -2.54
CA PHE A 139 1.49 -4.76 -3.95
C PHE A 139 1.32 -3.56 -4.87
N VAL A 140 1.77 -3.74 -6.10
CA VAL A 140 1.78 -2.72 -7.14
C VAL A 140 1.31 -3.30 -8.46
N GLN A 141 0.41 -2.59 -9.13
CA GLN A 141 -0.05 -2.90 -10.47
C GLN A 141 0.55 -1.91 -11.48
N ILE A 142 1.08 -2.47 -12.57
CA ILE A 142 1.84 -1.75 -13.59
C ILE A 142 1.30 -2.09 -14.98
N ALA A 143 1.16 -1.07 -15.81
CA ALA A 143 0.88 -1.21 -17.23
C ALA A 143 2.13 -0.90 -18.06
N LEU A 144 2.49 -1.79 -18.98
CA LEU A 144 3.50 -1.54 -20.00
C LEU A 144 2.81 -0.87 -21.19
N MET A 145 3.32 0.28 -21.63
CA MET A 145 2.67 1.14 -22.62
C MET A 145 3.70 1.75 -23.58
N ALA A 146 3.23 2.22 -24.74
CA ALA A 146 4.07 2.94 -25.72
C ALA A 146 4.34 4.40 -25.32
N ALA A 147 3.56 4.94 -24.39
CA ALA A 147 3.75 6.24 -23.75
C ALA A 147 2.99 6.27 -22.42
N PRO A 148 3.37 7.15 -21.47
CA PRO A 148 2.58 7.36 -20.26
C PRO A 148 1.18 7.93 -20.59
N PRO A 149 0.10 7.40 -20.01
CA PRO A 149 -1.28 7.77 -20.34
C PRO A 149 -1.66 9.13 -19.76
N ASP A 150 -2.76 9.68 -20.27
CA ASP A 150 -3.39 10.89 -19.74
C ASP A 150 -4.49 10.55 -18.72
N THR A 151 -5.15 9.40 -18.89
CA THR A 151 -6.28 8.97 -18.08
C THR A 151 -6.13 7.53 -17.56
N ILE A 152 -6.81 7.21 -16.46
CA ILE A 152 -6.86 5.84 -15.96
C ILE A 152 -7.69 4.92 -16.87
N ALA A 153 -8.65 5.49 -17.60
CA ALA A 153 -9.50 4.76 -18.54
C ALA A 153 -8.67 4.09 -19.66
N GLU A 154 -7.60 4.74 -20.13
CA GLU A 154 -6.66 4.14 -21.10
C GLU A 154 -5.98 2.86 -20.58
N ILE A 155 -5.83 2.73 -19.25
CA ILE A 155 -5.24 1.55 -18.61
C ILE A 155 -6.30 0.47 -18.34
N LEU A 156 -7.47 0.88 -17.85
CA LEU A 156 -8.51 -0.03 -17.33
C LEU A 156 -9.61 -0.38 -18.32
N ALA A 157 -9.59 0.17 -19.55
CA ALA A 157 -10.58 -0.14 -20.56
C ALA A 157 -10.68 -1.66 -20.83
N PRO A 158 -11.89 -2.25 -20.83
CA PRO A 158 -12.06 -3.69 -20.98
C PRO A 158 -11.68 -4.20 -22.38
N GLU A 159 -11.95 -3.40 -23.42
CA GLU A 159 -11.67 -3.75 -24.82
C GLU A 159 -10.37 -3.12 -25.30
N ARG A 160 -9.26 -3.55 -24.70
CA ARG A 160 -7.92 -3.09 -25.05
C ARG A 160 -7.14 -4.19 -25.75
N THR A 161 -6.47 -3.86 -26.86
CA THR A 161 -5.48 -4.75 -27.45
C THR A 161 -4.18 -4.68 -26.64
N PRO A 162 -3.72 -5.78 -26.01
CA PRO A 162 -2.45 -5.80 -25.30
C PRO A 162 -1.29 -5.51 -26.27
N LEU A 163 -0.33 -4.73 -25.81
CA LEU A 163 0.90 -4.44 -26.52
C LEU A 163 1.91 -5.58 -26.26
N PRO A 164 2.70 -6.02 -27.25
CA PRO A 164 3.83 -6.91 -26.98
C PRO A 164 4.79 -6.25 -25.98
N PRO A 165 5.11 -6.85 -24.82
CA PRO A 165 5.89 -6.21 -23.76
C PRO A 165 7.23 -5.62 -24.22
N GLU A 166 7.87 -6.24 -25.20
CA GLU A 166 9.16 -5.83 -25.77
C GLU A 166 9.04 -4.53 -26.60
N SER A 167 7.83 -4.18 -27.02
CA SER A 167 7.53 -2.92 -27.73
C SER A 167 7.22 -1.77 -26.77
N ALA A 168 7.16 -2.02 -25.46
CA ALA A 168 6.83 -1.00 -24.48
C ALA A 168 8.01 -0.07 -24.25
N THR A 169 7.73 1.22 -24.10
CA THR A 169 8.72 2.25 -23.79
C THR A 169 8.48 2.87 -22.41
N ALA A 170 7.28 2.68 -21.85
CA ALA A 170 6.87 3.20 -20.55
C ALA A 170 6.33 2.09 -19.64
N ALA A 171 6.78 2.09 -18.38
CA ALA A 171 6.15 1.35 -17.29
C ALA A 171 5.37 2.32 -16.41
N VAL A 172 4.06 2.11 -16.29
CA VAL A 172 3.13 3.00 -15.61
C VAL A 172 2.59 2.34 -14.35
N PHE A 173 3.05 2.82 -13.21
CA PHE A 173 2.62 2.38 -11.88
C PHE A 173 1.29 3.08 -11.56
N TYR A 174 0.17 2.38 -11.77
CA TYR A 174 -1.17 2.98 -11.68
C TYR A 174 -1.92 2.59 -10.39
N SER A 175 -1.47 1.55 -9.68
CA SER A 175 -1.96 1.27 -8.33
C SER A 175 -0.83 0.78 -7.43
N ILE A 176 -0.74 1.34 -6.23
CA ILE A 176 0.15 0.90 -5.15
C ILE A 176 -0.70 0.83 -3.89
N SER A 177 -0.86 -0.37 -3.36
CA SER A 177 -1.76 -0.64 -2.25
C SER A 177 -1.00 -1.30 -1.10
N ALA A 178 -1.17 -0.75 0.12
CA ALA A 178 -0.79 -1.45 1.33
C ALA A 178 -1.76 -2.63 1.53
N ALA A 179 -1.24 -3.80 1.89
CA ALA A 179 -2.03 -5.03 1.96
C ALA A 179 -1.97 -5.70 3.34
N GLU A 180 -1.50 -4.99 4.37
CA GLU A 180 -1.54 -5.47 5.74
C GLU A 180 -1.75 -4.31 6.72
N ASP A 181 -2.97 -4.21 7.27
CA ASP A 181 -3.36 -3.18 8.22
C ASP A 181 -2.54 -3.21 9.51
N GLY A 182 -2.09 -4.40 9.93
CA GLY A 182 -1.20 -4.57 11.07
C GLY A 182 0.16 -3.88 10.88
N LEU A 183 0.52 -3.51 9.65
CA LEU A 183 1.73 -2.76 9.31
C LEU A 183 1.49 -1.28 9.05
N ARG A 184 0.28 -0.76 9.32
CA ARG A 184 -0.01 0.67 9.13
C ARG A 184 1.02 1.56 9.84
N GLY A 185 1.59 2.51 9.10
CA GLY A 185 2.62 3.42 9.59
C GLY A 185 4.05 2.86 9.58
N ILE A 186 4.25 1.60 9.21
CA ILE A 186 5.57 1.01 8.96
C ILE A 186 5.90 1.20 7.47
N PRO A 187 6.99 1.90 7.11
CA PRO A 187 7.31 2.18 5.70
C PRO A 187 7.68 0.90 4.93
N SER A 188 6.85 0.52 3.96
CA SER A 188 7.07 -0.69 3.13
C SER A 188 6.95 -0.47 1.62
N GLY A 189 6.24 0.59 1.17
CA GLY A 189 6.01 0.82 -0.26
C GLY A 189 7.24 1.30 -1.04
N GLY A 190 8.22 1.93 -0.37
CA GLY A 190 9.44 2.38 -1.04
C GLY A 190 10.31 1.26 -1.62
N PRO A 191 10.68 0.26 -0.80
CA PRO A 191 11.36 -0.94 -1.28
C PRO A 191 10.61 -1.67 -2.41
N LEU A 192 9.28 -1.71 -2.35
CA LEU A 192 8.44 -2.31 -3.42
C LEU A 192 8.69 -1.61 -4.76
N ILE A 193 8.61 -0.27 -4.79
CA ILE A 193 8.81 0.50 -6.02
C ILE A 193 10.24 0.37 -6.55
N LYS A 194 11.25 0.57 -5.70
CA LYS A 194 12.66 0.50 -6.13
C LYS A 194 12.98 -0.87 -6.75
N ARG A 195 12.50 -1.96 -6.15
CA ARG A 195 12.75 -3.32 -6.67
C ARG A 195 11.95 -3.62 -7.93
N ALA A 196 10.68 -3.20 -8.00
CA ALA A 196 9.88 -3.35 -9.21
C ALA A 196 10.48 -2.56 -10.39
N LEU A 197 11.01 -1.36 -10.14
CA LEU A 197 11.75 -0.57 -11.14
C LEU A 197 12.97 -1.33 -11.66
N SER A 198 13.80 -1.86 -10.77
CA SER A 198 14.98 -2.66 -11.15
C SER A 198 14.60 -3.88 -11.96
N GLU A 199 13.63 -4.67 -11.49
CA GLU A 199 13.13 -5.87 -12.18
C GLU A 199 12.66 -5.54 -13.60
N LEU A 200 11.84 -4.49 -13.76
CA LEU A 200 11.34 -4.07 -15.07
C LEU A 200 12.45 -3.55 -15.99
N ALA A 201 13.41 -2.81 -15.45
CA ALA A 201 14.51 -2.26 -16.23
C ALA A 201 15.48 -3.34 -16.74
N GLU A 202 15.56 -4.46 -16.02
CA GLU A 202 16.29 -5.67 -16.40
C GLU A 202 15.48 -6.55 -17.38
N GLU A 203 14.20 -6.83 -17.08
CA GLU A 203 13.31 -7.64 -17.92
C GLU A 203 13.05 -6.96 -19.29
N PHE A 204 12.93 -5.63 -19.32
CA PHE A 204 12.62 -4.85 -20.53
C PHE A 204 13.61 -3.71 -20.77
N PRO A 205 14.73 -3.99 -21.47
CA PRO A 205 15.75 -2.98 -21.76
C PRO A 205 15.26 -1.76 -22.57
N GLY A 206 14.18 -1.92 -23.33
CA GLY A 206 13.53 -0.88 -24.13
C GLY A 206 12.74 0.17 -23.33
N LEU A 207 12.46 -0.09 -22.05
CA LEU A 207 11.80 0.89 -21.19
C LEU A 207 12.71 2.10 -20.94
N SER A 208 12.19 3.27 -21.28
CA SER A 208 12.87 4.57 -21.10
C SER A 208 12.14 5.48 -20.11
N SER A 209 10.84 5.26 -19.89
CA SER A 209 10.01 6.02 -18.96
C SER A 209 9.48 5.12 -17.85
N PHE A 210 9.65 5.55 -16.59
CA PHE A 210 9.04 4.91 -15.42
C PHE A 210 8.19 5.95 -14.72
N ALA A 211 6.88 5.89 -14.97
CA ALA A 211 5.95 6.93 -14.53
C ALA A 211 4.86 6.33 -13.66
N THR A 212 4.16 7.19 -12.96
CA THR A 212 2.96 6.84 -12.20
C THR A 212 1.78 7.60 -12.76
N LEU A 213 0.58 7.09 -12.51
CA LEU A 213 -0.66 7.85 -12.63
C LEU A 213 -1.37 7.74 -11.29
N SER A 214 -1.14 8.74 -10.43
CA SER A 214 -1.44 8.65 -9.00
C SER A 214 -2.61 9.53 -8.59
N PRO A 215 -3.48 9.07 -7.67
CA PRO A 215 -4.60 9.87 -7.17
C PRO A 215 -4.12 11.04 -6.30
N ILE A 216 -5.00 12.02 -6.09
CA ILE A 216 -4.76 13.19 -5.24
C ILE A 216 -5.83 13.24 -4.12
N PRO A 217 -5.83 12.27 -3.19
CA PRO A 217 -6.99 11.96 -2.34
C PRO A 217 -7.44 13.08 -1.41
N GLY A 218 -6.57 14.03 -1.07
CA GLY A 218 -6.87 15.11 -0.14
C GLY A 218 -7.28 16.43 -0.78
N PHE A 219 -7.24 16.56 -2.12
CA PHE A 219 -7.37 17.85 -2.79
C PHE A 219 -8.72 18.50 -2.58
N ARG A 220 -9.83 17.79 -2.81
CA ARG A 220 -11.18 18.38 -2.70
C ARG A 220 -11.46 18.90 -1.28
N ARG A 221 -11.09 18.12 -0.27
CA ARG A 221 -11.18 18.53 1.13
C ARG A 221 -10.31 19.76 1.42
N TRP A 222 -9.06 19.74 0.97
CA TRP A 222 -8.17 20.88 1.14
C TRP A 222 -8.72 22.14 0.48
N LEU A 223 -9.28 22.03 -0.73
CA LEU A 223 -9.86 23.17 -1.43
C LEU A 223 -11.02 23.77 -0.62
N ALA A 224 -11.90 22.92 -0.07
CA ALA A 224 -13.00 23.35 0.79
C ALA A 224 -12.49 24.15 2.01
N ASP A 225 -11.46 23.65 2.69
CA ASP A 225 -10.85 24.27 3.87
C ASP A 225 -10.06 25.56 3.51
N ALA A 226 -9.47 25.62 2.31
CA ALA A 226 -8.62 26.72 1.85
C ALA A 226 -9.40 27.97 1.36
N THR A 227 -10.73 27.92 1.32
CA THR A 227 -11.63 29.00 0.81
C THR A 227 -11.83 30.19 1.77
N GLY A 228 -10.95 30.38 2.75
CA GLY A 228 -11.00 31.50 3.69
C GLY A 228 -10.96 32.88 3.02
N ALA A 229 -11.27 33.95 3.76
CA ALA A 229 -11.37 35.32 3.22
C ALA A 229 -10.07 35.82 2.52
N ALA A 230 -8.92 35.21 2.82
CA ALA A 230 -7.64 35.54 2.23
C ALA A 230 -7.38 34.93 0.84
N ARG A 231 -8.29 34.08 0.31
CA ARG A 231 -8.15 33.40 -0.99
C ARG A 231 -9.49 33.33 -1.74
N PRO A 232 -10.06 34.48 -2.15
CA PRO A 232 -11.34 34.53 -2.84
C PRO A 232 -11.33 33.71 -4.15
N GLU A 233 -10.19 33.63 -4.84
CA GLU A 233 -10.06 32.91 -6.12
C GLU A 233 -10.30 31.40 -5.95
N LEU A 234 -9.86 30.82 -4.82
CA LEU A 234 -10.11 29.41 -4.50
C LEU A 234 -11.56 29.15 -4.11
N ARG A 235 -12.22 30.14 -3.51
CA ARG A 235 -13.66 30.07 -3.20
C ARG A 235 -14.49 30.07 -4.48
N ASP A 236 -14.21 31.00 -5.38
CA ASP A 236 -14.91 31.10 -6.66
C ASP A 236 -14.72 29.82 -7.49
N LEU A 237 -13.49 29.30 -7.53
CA LEU A 237 -13.19 28.01 -8.16
C LEU A 237 -14.01 26.87 -7.55
N ARG A 238 -13.99 26.70 -6.23
CA ARG A 238 -14.77 25.66 -5.55
C ARG A 238 -16.25 25.77 -5.92
N ASP A 239 -16.82 26.95 -5.79
CA ASP A 239 -18.25 27.16 -6.04
C ASP A 239 -18.62 26.89 -7.50
N SER A 240 -17.74 27.20 -8.46
CA SER A 240 -17.91 26.82 -9.86
C SER A 240 -17.83 25.31 -10.10
N LEU A 241 -16.88 24.61 -9.46
CA LEU A 241 -16.74 23.15 -9.57
C LEU A 241 -17.97 22.42 -9.00
N GLU A 242 -18.52 22.89 -7.88
CA GLU A 242 -19.74 22.33 -7.28
C GLU A 242 -21.00 22.58 -8.13
N ARG A 243 -20.99 23.64 -8.96
CA ARG A 243 -22.04 23.88 -9.97
C ARG A 243 -21.84 23.08 -11.26
N GLY A 244 -20.70 22.42 -11.44
CA GLY A 244 -20.36 21.67 -12.65
C GLY A 244 -19.90 22.53 -13.83
N ASP A 245 -19.32 23.71 -13.58
CA ASP A 245 -18.75 24.53 -14.65
C ASP A 245 -17.45 23.92 -15.20
N ALA A 246 -17.41 23.70 -16.53
CA ALA A 246 -16.31 23.05 -17.24
C ALA A 246 -15.56 23.99 -18.22
N GLY A 247 -15.74 25.31 -18.12
CA GLY A 247 -15.07 26.28 -19.00
C GLY A 247 -13.54 26.23 -18.93
N SER A 248 -12.86 26.65 -20.00
CA SER A 248 -11.38 26.61 -20.10
C SER A 248 -10.66 27.38 -18.99
N ALA A 249 -11.19 28.55 -18.59
CA ALA A 249 -10.67 29.33 -17.47
C ALA A 249 -10.79 28.56 -16.13
N HIS A 250 -11.87 27.81 -15.93
CA HIS A 250 -12.06 26.97 -14.74
C HIS A 250 -11.07 25.81 -14.69
N ARG A 251 -10.77 25.20 -15.84
CA ARG A 251 -9.76 24.14 -15.93
C ARG A 251 -8.38 24.64 -15.56
N GLU A 252 -7.98 25.81 -16.05
CA GLU A 252 -6.69 26.42 -15.71
C GLU A 252 -6.62 26.79 -14.22
N ALA A 253 -7.70 27.35 -13.66
CA ALA A 253 -7.78 27.63 -12.23
C ALA A 253 -7.69 26.35 -11.38
N LEU A 254 -8.38 25.28 -11.79
CA LEU A 254 -8.30 23.96 -11.13
C LEU A 254 -6.87 23.42 -11.16
N ARG A 255 -6.20 23.45 -12.32
CA ARG A 255 -4.80 23.01 -12.45
C ARG A 255 -3.89 23.74 -11.47
N ARG A 256 -3.95 25.08 -11.44
CA ARG A 256 -3.14 25.90 -10.52
C ARG A 256 -3.43 25.60 -9.06
N ALA A 257 -4.70 25.37 -8.70
CA ALA A 257 -5.06 25.00 -7.34
C ALA A 257 -4.50 23.63 -6.96
N VAL A 258 -4.54 22.65 -7.86
CA VAL A 258 -3.94 21.32 -7.65
C VAL A 258 -2.42 21.44 -7.48
N GLU A 259 -1.75 22.19 -8.34
CA GLU A 259 -0.30 22.43 -8.26
C GLU A 259 0.09 23.13 -6.96
N LEU A 260 -0.70 24.11 -6.50
CA LEU A 260 -0.52 24.77 -5.22
C LEU A 260 -0.66 23.77 -4.05
N TYR A 261 -1.66 22.89 -4.10
CA TYR A 261 -1.85 21.86 -3.08
C TYR A 261 -0.69 20.85 -3.05
N LEU A 262 -0.27 20.34 -4.20
CA LEU A 262 0.85 19.40 -4.33
C LEU A 262 2.19 20.00 -3.89
N SER A 263 2.34 21.33 -4.03
CA SER A 263 3.52 22.09 -3.58
C SER A 263 3.42 22.53 -2.12
N SER A 264 2.26 22.38 -1.47
CA SER A 264 2.07 22.75 -0.07
C SER A 264 2.68 21.72 0.88
N VAL A 265 3.19 22.20 2.02
CA VAL A 265 3.84 21.36 3.05
C VAL A 265 3.11 21.43 4.38
N ARG A 266 3.25 20.38 5.19
CA ARG A 266 2.70 20.37 6.55
C ARG A 266 3.52 21.30 7.46
N PRO A 267 2.87 22.11 8.31
CA PRO A 267 3.57 23.06 9.17
C PRO A 267 4.56 22.44 10.15
N HIS A 268 4.29 21.22 10.64
CA HIS A 268 5.04 20.61 11.74
C HIS A 268 6.30 19.85 11.30
N ASP A 269 6.35 19.35 10.05
CA ASP A 269 7.49 18.55 9.58
C ASP A 269 8.00 18.94 8.18
N GLY A 270 7.40 19.96 7.54
CA GLY A 270 7.84 20.46 6.24
C GLY A 270 7.70 19.47 5.08
N ARG A 271 7.08 18.30 5.29
CA ARG A 271 6.86 17.31 4.22
C ARG A 271 5.62 17.68 3.40
N PRO A 272 5.51 17.18 2.15
CA PRO A 272 4.33 17.44 1.32
C PRO A 272 3.02 17.13 2.04
N LEU A 273 2.05 18.02 1.85
CA LEU A 273 0.73 17.93 2.46
C LEU A 273 -0.02 16.69 1.94
N ASP A 274 -0.01 16.50 0.63
CA ASP A 274 -0.60 15.33 0.00
C ASP A 274 0.15 14.04 0.36
N PRO A 275 -0.54 13.01 0.88
CA PRO A 275 0.11 11.78 1.32
C PRO A 275 0.75 11.00 0.16
N VAL A 276 0.19 11.09 -1.06
CA VAL A 276 0.68 10.38 -2.24
C VAL A 276 1.88 11.11 -2.83
N ALA A 277 1.86 12.43 -2.88
CA ALA A 277 3.05 13.25 -3.20
C ALA A 277 4.19 12.97 -2.23
N ARG A 278 3.91 12.97 -0.91
CA ARG A 278 4.90 12.63 0.11
C ARG A 278 5.49 11.23 -0.09
N PHE A 279 4.66 10.27 -0.49
CA PHE A 279 5.11 8.91 -0.77
C PHE A 279 6.04 8.86 -1.99
N HIS A 280 5.64 9.40 -3.14
CA HIS A 280 6.45 9.31 -4.36
C HIS A 280 7.72 10.16 -4.29
N LEU A 281 7.62 11.41 -3.84
CA LEU A 281 8.78 12.30 -3.66
C LEU A 281 9.76 11.73 -2.63
N GLY A 282 9.26 11.17 -1.52
CA GLY A 282 10.08 10.50 -0.52
C GLY A 282 10.79 9.23 -1.03
N ASN A 283 10.33 8.68 -2.16
CA ASN A 283 10.96 7.56 -2.85
C ASN A 283 11.85 7.97 -4.03
N GLY A 284 12.12 9.27 -4.19
CA GLY A 284 13.01 9.80 -5.22
C GLY A 284 12.33 10.07 -6.57
N ALA A 285 11.00 10.06 -6.64
CA ALA A 285 10.29 10.48 -7.83
C ALA A 285 10.29 12.01 -7.97
N ARG A 286 10.03 12.49 -9.18
CA ARG A 286 9.75 13.90 -9.49
C ARG A 286 8.31 14.05 -9.97
N LEU A 287 7.57 15.03 -9.45
CA LEU A 287 6.29 15.43 -10.03
C LEU A 287 6.54 16.05 -11.42
N THR A 288 5.97 15.48 -12.48
CA THR A 288 6.19 15.94 -13.86
C THR A 288 4.95 16.55 -14.48
N ARG A 289 3.76 16.02 -14.20
CA ARG A 289 2.51 16.50 -14.79
C ARG A 289 1.35 16.39 -13.81
N VAL A 290 0.39 17.30 -13.95
CA VAL A 290 -0.96 17.17 -13.41
C VAL A 290 -1.91 16.90 -14.57
N GLN A 291 -2.75 15.89 -14.46
CA GLN A 291 -3.77 15.57 -15.47
C GLN A 291 -5.14 15.89 -14.90
N LEU A 292 -5.93 16.66 -15.65
CA LEU A 292 -7.33 16.93 -15.32
C LEU A 292 -8.21 15.91 -16.04
N ASP A 293 -9.36 15.57 -15.46
CA ASP A 293 -10.27 14.52 -15.97
C ASP A 293 -9.60 13.16 -16.18
N ALA A 294 -8.51 12.90 -15.45
CA ALA A 294 -7.76 11.66 -15.55
C ALA A 294 -8.49 10.48 -14.90
N ASP A 295 -9.28 10.75 -13.86
CA ASP A 295 -10.15 9.76 -13.20
C ASP A 295 -11.56 10.34 -13.00
N THR A 296 -12.43 10.11 -13.97
CA THR A 296 -13.84 10.54 -13.95
C THR A 296 -14.76 9.59 -13.18
N SER A 297 -14.20 8.57 -12.50
CA SER A 297 -14.99 7.73 -11.60
C SER A 297 -15.58 8.55 -10.45
N PRO A 298 -16.67 8.07 -9.81
CA PRO A 298 -17.22 8.74 -8.63
C PRO A 298 -16.16 9.00 -7.55
N ALA A 299 -15.25 8.05 -7.33
CA ALA A 299 -14.16 8.18 -6.36
C ALA A 299 -13.14 9.25 -6.76
N GLY A 300 -12.75 9.31 -8.05
CA GLY A 300 -11.83 10.33 -8.56
C GLY A 300 -12.41 11.75 -8.45
N LEU A 301 -13.69 11.90 -8.78
CA LEU A 301 -14.43 13.17 -8.64
C LEU A 301 -14.56 13.59 -7.17
N GLU A 302 -14.84 12.65 -6.26
CA GLU A 302 -14.92 12.91 -4.82
C GLU A 302 -13.56 13.33 -4.22
N ARG A 303 -12.48 12.71 -4.67
CA ARG A 303 -11.12 12.94 -4.14
C ARG A 303 -10.52 14.25 -4.63
N SER A 304 -10.63 14.53 -5.92
CA SER A 304 -9.84 15.58 -6.58
C SER A 304 -10.49 16.22 -7.81
N TYR A 305 -11.82 16.15 -7.94
CA TYR A 305 -12.52 16.59 -9.17
C TYR A 305 -11.95 15.92 -10.44
N GLY A 306 -11.49 14.67 -10.30
CA GLY A 306 -10.91 13.87 -11.38
C GLY A 306 -9.46 14.20 -11.75
N ALA A 307 -8.80 15.08 -11.00
CA ALA A 307 -7.38 15.35 -11.20
C ALA A 307 -6.48 14.21 -10.67
N MET A 308 -5.46 13.83 -11.45
CA MET A 308 -4.39 12.90 -11.05
C MET A 308 -3.01 13.53 -11.27
N ALA A 309 -1.99 12.97 -10.65
CA ALA A 309 -0.61 13.44 -10.75
C ALA A 309 0.30 12.37 -11.33
N CYS A 310 1.19 12.76 -12.24
CA CYS A 310 2.25 11.90 -12.76
C CYS A 310 3.55 12.18 -12.02
N TYR A 311 4.07 11.16 -11.35
CA TYR A 311 5.43 11.14 -10.81
C TYR A 311 6.31 10.25 -11.68
N GLU A 312 7.49 10.74 -12.02
CA GLU A 312 8.49 10.02 -12.81
C GLU A 312 9.64 9.57 -11.91
N TYR A 313 10.06 8.33 -12.08
CA TYR A 313 11.22 7.73 -11.44
C TYR A 313 12.36 7.63 -12.43
N GLU A 314 13.58 7.86 -11.94
CA GLU A 314 14.77 7.55 -12.73
C GLU A 314 14.88 6.03 -12.93
N ARG A 315 15.31 5.63 -14.14
CA ARG A 315 15.48 4.22 -14.52
C ARG A 315 16.41 3.45 -13.57
N ARG A 316 17.41 4.13 -13.01
CA ARG A 316 18.31 3.57 -12.00
C ARG A 316 18.25 4.45 -10.76
N PRO A 317 17.29 4.23 -9.86
CA PRO A 317 17.20 5.02 -8.65
C PRO A 317 18.46 4.80 -7.81
N THR A 318 19.06 5.90 -7.34
CA THR A 318 20.17 5.88 -6.38
C THR A 318 19.75 5.36 -5.01
#